data_AF-A0A7V1AQ65-F1
#
_entry.id   AF-A0A7V1AQ65-F1
#
_cell.length_a   1.000
_cell.length_b   1.000
_cell.length_c   1.000
_cell.angle_alpha   90.00
_cell.angle_beta   90.00
_cell.angle_gamma   90.00
#
_symmetry.space_group_name_H-M   'P 1'
#
loop_
_entity.id
_entity.type
_entity.pdbx_description
1 polymer ?
#
loop_
_entity_poly.entity_id
_entity_poly.type
_entity_poly.pdbx_seq_one_letter_code
_entity_poly.pdbx_strand_id
1 'polypeptide(L)'
;MSVFTDRMIRAAKLDVNLYEEVEADKSAMGQAIGVVVLSSLAAGIGAIGSKGGANLITGTIIALVGWFFWAYLVYLIGTKLLPEPQTEADPGQLLRTIGFSSSPGLIRVFGIIPGLFGAVSFIAGAWMLVAMVIAVRQA
;
A
#
# COMPACT_ATOMS: atom_id res chain seq x y z
N MET A 1 -17.35 9.01 12.54
CA MET A 1 -16.26 8.82 11.55
C MET A 1 -16.88 8.76 10.17
N SER A 2 -16.23 9.29 9.13
CA SER A 2 -16.71 9.09 7.75
C SER A 2 -16.47 7.64 7.33
N VAL A 3 -17.31 7.11 6.42
CA VAL A 3 -17.15 5.75 5.87
C VAL A 3 -15.74 5.54 5.31
N PHE A 4 -15.19 6.54 4.63
CA PHE A 4 -13.85 6.47 4.07
C PHE A 4 -12.76 6.28 5.13
N THR A 5 -12.79 7.06 6.21
CA THR A 5 -11.81 6.95 7.30
C THR A 5 -11.95 5.63 8.07
N ASP A 6 -13.18 5.15 8.26
CA ASP A 6 -13.43 3.85 8.89
C ASP A 6 -12.82 2.69 8.10
N ARG A 7 -13.08 2.67 6.78
CA ARG A 7 -12.49 1.69 5.87
C ARG A 7 -10.96 1.75 5.90
N MET A 8 -10.35 2.94 5.88
CA MET A 8 -8.88 3.06 5.97
C MET A 8 -8.32 2.49 7.28
N ILE A 9 -8.98 2.74 8.42
CA ILE A 9 -8.54 2.23 9.72
C ILE A 9 -8.69 0.71 9.77
N ARG A 10 -9.80 0.16 9.27
CA ARG A 10 -10.03 -1.28 9.17
C ARG A 10 -9.01 -1.95 8.24
N ALA A 11 -8.67 -1.33 7.11
CA ALA A 11 -7.62 -1.81 6.21
C ALA A 11 -6.26 -1.82 6.90
N ALA A 12 -5.93 -0.75 7.64
CA ALA A 12 -4.71 -0.72 8.44
C ALA A 12 -4.71 -1.83 9.51
N LYS A 13 -5.85 -2.12 10.12
CA LYS A 13 -6.01 -3.23 11.08
C LYS A 13 -6.04 -4.61 10.45
N LEU A 14 -5.91 -4.74 9.13
CA LEU A 14 -5.95 -6.00 8.39
C LEU A 14 -7.28 -6.74 8.52
N ASP A 15 -8.39 -6.02 8.64
CA ASP A 15 -9.74 -6.61 8.68
C ASP A 15 -10.09 -7.22 7.32
N VAL A 16 -10.20 -8.55 7.30
CA VAL A 16 -10.49 -9.35 6.10
C VAL A 16 -11.84 -8.95 5.48
N ASN A 17 -12.86 -8.74 6.32
CA ASN A 17 -14.22 -8.44 5.88
C ASN A 17 -14.31 -7.08 5.16
N LEU A 18 -13.36 -6.18 5.42
CA LEU A 18 -13.30 -4.92 4.70
C LEU A 18 -12.95 -5.15 3.23
N TYR A 19 -12.01 -6.06 2.95
CA TYR A 19 -11.55 -6.27 1.59
C TYR A 19 -12.68 -6.83 0.72
N GLU A 20 -13.45 -7.79 1.23
CA GLU A 20 -14.69 -8.27 0.60
C GLU A 20 -15.72 -7.13 0.41
N GLU A 21 -15.88 -6.25 1.42
CA GLU A 21 -16.80 -5.11 1.34
C GLU A 21 -16.44 -4.15 0.20
N VAL A 22 -15.16 -3.75 0.09
CA VAL A 22 -14.71 -2.81 -0.95
C VAL A 22 -14.57 -3.48 -2.31
N GLU A 23 -14.41 -4.79 -2.36
CA GLU A 23 -14.46 -5.62 -3.56
C GLU A 23 -15.89 -5.69 -4.13
N ALA A 24 -16.93 -5.77 -3.29
CA ALA A 24 -18.32 -5.71 -3.72
C ALA A 24 -18.79 -4.28 -4.07
N ASP A 25 -18.26 -3.26 -3.39
CA ASP A 25 -18.67 -1.86 -3.56
C ASP A 25 -17.98 -1.14 -4.73
N LYS A 26 -18.64 -1.10 -5.90
CA LYS A 26 -18.11 -0.42 -7.10
C LYS A 26 -17.84 1.06 -6.91
N SER A 27 -18.49 1.72 -5.94
CA SER A 27 -18.26 3.15 -5.64
C SER A 27 -16.96 3.38 -4.87
N ALA A 28 -16.35 2.33 -4.31
CA ALA A 28 -15.13 2.41 -3.51
C ALA A 28 -13.86 2.69 -4.34
N MET A 29 -13.93 2.68 -5.68
CA MET A 29 -12.75 2.94 -6.53
C MET A 29 -12.12 4.31 -6.26
N GLY A 30 -12.93 5.37 -6.15
CA GLY A 30 -12.42 6.70 -5.84
C GLY A 30 -11.77 6.76 -4.46
N GLN A 31 -12.30 6.00 -3.49
CA GLN A 31 -11.72 5.89 -2.15
C GLN A 31 -10.37 5.16 -2.21
N ALA A 32 -10.28 4.04 -2.92
CA ALA A 32 -9.06 3.26 -3.10
C ALA A 32 -7.92 4.10 -3.71
N ILE A 33 -8.22 4.88 -4.75
CA ILE A 33 -7.28 5.86 -5.34
C ILE A 33 -6.87 6.89 -4.27
N GLY A 34 -7.82 7.42 -3.51
CA GLY A 34 -7.57 8.34 -2.41
C GLY A 34 -6.60 7.77 -1.37
N VAL A 35 -6.76 6.51 -0.96
CA VAL A 35 -5.84 5.83 -0.03
C VAL A 35 -4.42 5.78 -0.59
N VAL A 36 -4.26 5.40 -1.86
CA VAL A 36 -2.95 5.31 -2.51
C VAL A 36 -2.28 6.68 -2.58
N VAL A 37 -3.03 7.72 -2.95
CA VAL A 37 -2.55 9.11 -2.99
C VAL A 37 -2.10 9.57 -1.60
N LEU A 38 -2.94 9.38 -0.57
CA LEU A 38 -2.61 9.74 0.81
C LEU A 38 -1.38 8.99 1.35
N SER A 39 -1.27 7.69 1.06
CA SER A 39 -0.12 6.87 1.44
C SER A 39 1.17 7.33 0.75
N SER A 40 1.07 7.73 -0.52
CA SER A 40 2.19 8.26 -1.30
C SER A 40 2.63 9.63 -0.80
N LEU A 41 1.68 10.51 -0.46
CA LEU A 41 1.96 11.80 0.17
C LEU A 41 2.64 11.62 1.54
N ALA A 42 2.16 10.69 2.37
CA ALA A 42 2.77 10.38 3.66
C ALA A 42 4.22 9.89 3.53
N ALA A 43 4.50 9.05 2.52
CA ALA A 43 5.87 8.67 2.16
C ALA A 43 6.73 9.89 1.77
N GLY A 44 6.21 10.76 0.90
CA GLY A 44 6.89 11.96 0.46
C GLY A 44 7.24 12.91 1.61
N ILE A 45 6.26 13.18 2.49
CA ILE A 45 6.45 14.00 3.69
C ILE A 45 7.49 13.37 4.63
N GLY A 46 7.38 12.06 4.88
CA GLY A 46 8.35 11.34 5.69
C GLY A 46 9.78 11.44 5.14
N ALA A 47 9.94 11.45 3.82
CA ALA A 47 11.24 11.55 3.16
C ALA A 47 11.86 12.96 3.26
N ILE A 48 11.06 14.01 3.44
CA ILE A 48 11.58 15.38 3.60
C ILE A 48 12.36 15.53 4.91
N GLY A 49 11.87 14.91 6.01
CA GLY A 49 12.51 14.98 7.32
C GLY A 49 13.80 14.15 7.47
N SER A 50 14.06 13.22 6.55
CA SER A 50 15.24 12.35 6.61
C SER A 50 16.40 12.81 5.73
N LYS A 51 16.14 13.67 4.74
CA LYS A 51 17.15 14.16 3.80
C LYS A 51 17.93 15.36 4.35
N GLY A 52 18.55 15.17 5.50
CA GLY A 52 19.82 15.82 5.79
C GLY A 52 20.93 15.12 5.01
N GLY A 53 21.12 15.45 3.73
CA GLY A 53 22.36 15.22 3.00
C GLY A 53 22.91 13.78 2.87
N ALA A 54 22.10 12.72 2.87
CA ALA A 54 22.61 11.41 2.48
C ALA A 54 22.95 11.41 0.98
N ASN A 55 24.15 10.92 0.63
CA ASN A 55 24.71 10.95 -0.72
C ASN A 55 23.66 10.47 -1.75
N LEU A 56 23.34 11.34 -2.72
CA LEU A 56 22.27 11.14 -3.71
C LEU A 56 22.34 9.75 -4.36
N ILE A 57 23.57 9.24 -4.55
CA ILE A 57 23.87 7.93 -5.11
C ILE A 57 23.30 6.80 -4.23
N THR A 58 23.62 6.78 -2.94
CA THR A 58 23.14 5.74 -2.01
C THR A 58 21.62 5.78 -1.84
N GLY A 59 21.05 6.98 -1.74
CA GLY A 59 19.59 7.15 -1.67
C GLY A 59 18.88 6.66 -2.94
N THR A 60 19.47 6.91 -4.11
CA THR A 60 18.95 6.44 -5.39
C THR A 60 19.02 4.91 -5.50
N ILE A 61 20.13 4.29 -5.08
CA ILE A 61 20.27 2.82 -5.10
C ILE A 61 19.21 2.18 -4.20
N ILE A 62 19.03 2.67 -2.98
CA ILE A 62 18.01 2.15 -2.05
C ILE A 62 16.61 2.30 -2.63
N ALA A 63 16.31 3.45 -3.25
CA ALA A 63 15.02 3.69 -3.89
C ALA A 63 14.78 2.74 -5.07
N LEU A 64 15.79 2.51 -5.92
CA LEU A 64 15.70 1.60 -7.06
C LEU A 64 15.54 0.14 -6.62
N VAL A 65 16.26 -0.30 -5.58
CA VAL A 65 16.11 -1.65 -5.01
C VAL A 65 14.72 -1.82 -4.40
N GLY A 66 14.24 -0.84 -3.63
CA GLY A 66 12.89 -0.87 -3.07
C GLY A 66 11.80 -0.89 -4.14
N TRP A 67 11.96 -0.09 -5.20
CA TRP A 67 11.05 -0.08 -6.34
C TRP A 67 11.09 -1.41 -7.11
N PHE A 68 12.27 -1.99 -7.34
CA PHE A 68 12.42 -3.28 -8.02
C PHE A 68 11.79 -4.42 -7.21
N PHE A 69 12.03 -4.46 -5.89
CA PHE A 69 11.36 -5.41 -4.99
C PHE A 69 9.84 -5.25 -5.06
N TRP A 70 9.35 -4.01 -5.04
CA TRP A 70 7.92 -3.72 -5.13
C TRP A 70 7.32 -4.15 -6.46
N ALA A 71 7.96 -3.83 -7.59
CA ALA A 71 7.53 -4.24 -8.93
C ALA A 71 7.54 -5.77 -9.09
N TYR A 72 8.58 -6.43 -8.57
CA TYR A 72 8.68 -7.88 -8.59
C TYR A 72 7.59 -8.55 -7.74
N LEU A 73 7.26 -7.98 -6.59
CA LEU A 73 6.16 -8.45 -5.74
C LEU A 73 4.79 -8.28 -6.41
N VAL A 74 4.52 -7.11 -7.00
CA VAL A 74 3.30 -6.87 -7.80
C VAL A 74 3.21 -7.88 -8.95
N TYR A 75 4.32 -8.13 -9.66
CA TYR A 75 4.39 -9.11 -10.74
C TYR A 75 4.14 -10.55 -10.26
N LEU A 76 4.83 -11.01 -9.20
CA LEU A 76 4.66 -12.35 -8.63
C LEU A 76 3.20 -12.59 -8.20
N ILE A 77 2.61 -11.59 -7.55
CA ILE A 77 1.23 -11.68 -7.08
C ILE A 77 0.27 -11.70 -8.28
N GLY A 78 0.44 -10.78 -9.23
CA GLY A 78 -0.41 -10.66 -10.42
C GLY A 78 -0.33 -11.83 -11.40
N THR A 79 0.77 -12.60 -11.41
CA THR A 79 1.01 -13.66 -12.42
C THR A 79 1.10 -15.08 -11.87
N LYS A 80 1.44 -15.28 -10.58
CA LYS A 80 1.60 -16.63 -10.00
C LYS A 80 0.66 -16.94 -8.85
N LEU A 81 0.18 -15.94 -8.10
CA LEU A 81 -0.83 -16.12 -7.06
C LEU A 81 -2.26 -16.00 -7.58
N LEU A 82 -2.43 -15.50 -8.82
CA LEU A 82 -3.68 -15.55 -9.58
C LEU A 82 -3.55 -16.52 -10.78
N PRO A 83 -3.52 -17.85 -10.59
CA PRO A 83 -3.68 -18.80 -11.69
C PRO A 83 -5.14 -19.22 -11.80
N GLU A 84 -5.95 -18.53 -12.61
CA GLU A 84 -7.23 -19.09 -13.05
C GLU A 84 -7.45 -18.81 -14.54
N PRO A 85 -7.15 -19.78 -15.41
CA PRO A 85 -7.51 -19.75 -16.83
C PRO A 85 -9.03 -19.69 -17.10
N GLN A 86 -9.88 -19.56 -16.07
CA GLN A 86 -11.34 -19.61 -16.16
C GLN A 86 -12.12 -18.62 -15.27
N THR A 87 -11.49 -17.72 -14.52
CA THR A 87 -12.23 -16.79 -13.65
C THR A 87 -12.02 -15.36 -14.13
N GLU A 88 -13.10 -14.71 -14.57
CA GLU A 88 -13.15 -13.27 -14.77
C GLU A 88 -13.07 -12.56 -13.41
N ALA A 89 -11.88 -12.47 -12.80
CA ALA A 89 -11.68 -11.51 -11.72
C ALA A 89 -11.79 -10.11 -12.35
N ASP A 90 -12.88 -9.37 -12.05
CA ASP A 90 -13.07 -8.01 -12.56
C ASP A 90 -11.87 -7.18 -12.09
N PRO A 91 -11.01 -6.66 -12.99
CA PRO A 91 -9.83 -5.89 -12.60
C PRO A 91 -10.18 -4.74 -11.65
N GLY A 92 -11.42 -4.23 -11.70
CA GLY A 92 -11.92 -3.22 -10.77
C GLY A 92 -12.06 -3.70 -9.33
N GLN A 93 -12.41 -4.97 -9.07
CA GLN A 93 -12.45 -5.59 -7.73
C GLN A 93 -11.07 -5.59 -7.09
N LEU A 94 -10.11 -6.20 -7.79
CA LEU A 94 -8.73 -6.31 -7.36
C LEU A 94 -8.09 -4.94 -7.11
N LEU A 95 -8.30 -3.97 -8.01
CA LEU A 95 -7.76 -2.61 -7.84
C LEU A 95 -8.31 -1.90 -6.60
N ARG A 96 -9.58 -2.14 -6.23
CA ARG A 96 -10.18 -1.57 -5.02
C ARG A 96 -9.53 -2.13 -3.76
N THR A 97 -9.41 -3.45 -3.64
CA THR A 97 -8.81 -4.08 -2.44
C THR A 97 -7.33 -3.72 -2.31
N ILE A 98 -6.58 -3.75 -3.42
CA ILE A 98 -5.16 -3.36 -3.46
C ILE A 98 -4.99 -1.90 -3.06
N GLY A 99 -5.85 -0.98 -3.53
CA GLY A 99 -5.75 0.43 -3.15
C GLY A 99 -5.91 0.61 -1.64
N PHE A 100 -6.88 -0.06 -1.01
CA PHE A 100 -7.06 -0.04 0.44
C PHE A 100 -5.91 -0.69 1.21
N SER A 101 -5.23 -1.69 0.64
CA SER A 101 -4.04 -2.31 1.23
C SER A 101 -2.87 -1.33 1.45
N SER A 102 -2.92 -0.14 0.82
CA SER A 102 -1.95 0.94 1.02
C SER A 102 -2.21 1.79 2.27
N SER A 103 -3.32 1.59 2.98
CA SER A 103 -3.70 2.35 4.19
C SER A 103 -2.64 2.32 5.31
N PRO A 104 -1.99 1.19 5.62
CA PRO A 104 -0.91 1.18 6.61
C PRO A 104 0.24 2.15 6.28
N GLY A 105 0.48 2.43 5.00
CA GLY A 105 1.55 3.31 4.55
C GLY A 105 1.42 4.76 4.99
N LEU A 106 0.24 5.18 5.48
CA LEU A 106 0.06 6.51 6.07
C LEU A 106 0.93 6.74 7.30
N ILE A 107 1.35 5.68 8.01
CA ILE A 107 2.26 5.80 9.16
C ILE A 107 3.60 6.45 8.77
N ARG A 108 3.98 6.41 7.48
CA ARG A 108 5.21 7.03 6.97
C ARG A 108 5.28 8.54 7.16
N VAL A 109 4.15 9.21 7.45
CA VAL A 109 4.14 10.62 7.84
C VAL A 109 5.02 10.89 9.07
N PHE A 110 5.10 9.94 10.01
CA PHE A 110 5.97 10.04 11.19
C PHE A 110 7.46 9.95 10.86
N GLY A 111 7.81 9.56 9.61
CA GLY A 111 9.17 9.62 9.10
C GLY A 111 9.74 11.04 9.01
N ILE A 112 8.91 12.08 9.16
CA ILE A 112 9.35 13.47 9.25
C ILE A 112 10.28 13.71 10.45
N ILE A 113 10.16 12.88 11.49
CA ILE A 113 11.05 12.92 12.65
C ILE A 113 12.43 12.39 12.22
N PRO A 114 13.50 13.19 12.35
CA PRO A 114 14.85 12.77 11.97
C PRO A 114 15.24 11.44 12.62
N GLY A 115 15.79 10.53 11.83
CA GLY A 115 16.19 9.18 12.29
C GLY A 115 15.09 8.12 12.26
N LEU A 116 13.79 8.48 12.16
CA LEU A 116 12.69 7.50 12.14
C LEU A 116 12.29 7.04 10.74
N PHE A 117 12.60 7.79 9.68
CA PHE A 117 12.15 7.50 8.32
C PHE A 117 12.45 6.07 7.85
N GLY A 118 13.68 5.57 8.08
CA GLY A 118 14.07 4.23 7.64
C GLY A 118 13.24 3.14 8.34
N ALA A 119 13.13 3.21 9.67
CA ALA A 119 12.37 2.25 10.47
C ALA A 119 10.87 2.28 10.13
N VAL A 120 10.29 3.48 10.07
CA VAL A 120 8.85 3.64 9.75
C VAL A 120 8.56 3.19 8.32
N SER A 121 9.43 3.47 7.36
CA SER A 121 9.25 3.03 5.98
C SER A 121 9.35 1.51 5.83
N PHE A 122 10.27 0.88 6.57
CA PHE A 122 10.40 -0.57 6.60
C PHE A 122 9.15 -1.24 7.21
N ILE A 123 8.70 -0.76 8.38
CA ILE A 123 7.49 -1.24 9.04
C ILE A 123 6.27 -1.06 8.12
N ALA A 124 6.12 0.13 7.54
CA ALA A 124 5.03 0.42 6.61
C ALA A 124 5.05 -0.49 5.38
N GLY A 125 6.25 -0.78 4.84
CA GLY A 125 6.42 -1.69 3.71
C GLY A 125 5.97 -3.10 4.05
N ALA A 126 6.48 -3.67 5.16
CA ALA A 126 6.08 -5.00 5.61
C ALA A 126 4.58 -5.09 5.90
N TRP A 127 4.03 -4.08 6.57
CA TRP A 127 2.61 -4.00 6.90
C TRP A 127 1.74 -3.93 5.64
N MET A 128 2.12 -3.08 4.67
CA MET A 128 1.42 -3.02 3.39
C MET A 128 1.52 -4.31 2.58
N LEU A 129 2.62 -5.06 2.68
CA LEU A 129 2.72 -6.36 2.04
C LEU A 129 1.76 -7.38 2.64
N VAL A 130 1.64 -7.42 3.97
CA VAL A 130 0.66 -8.29 4.63
C VAL A 130 -0.76 -7.88 4.23
N ALA A 131 -1.07 -6.58 4.25
CA ALA A 131 -2.36 -6.04 3.81
C ALA A 131 -2.66 -6.41 2.35
N MET A 132 -1.67 -6.33 1.47
CA MET A 132 -1.79 -6.67 0.05
C MET A 132 -2.10 -8.15 -0.16
N VAL A 133 -1.40 -9.05 0.54
CA VAL A 133 -1.65 -10.49 0.45
C VAL A 133 -3.06 -10.83 0.90
N ILE A 134 -3.57 -10.17 1.95
CA ILE A 134 -4.95 -10.34 2.40
C ILE A 134 -5.91 -9.78 1.34
N ALA A 135 -5.68 -8.56 0.87
CA ALA A 135 -6.52 -7.89 -0.13
C ALA A 135 -6.70 -8.70 -1.43
N VAL A 136 -5.63 -9.32 -1.91
CA VAL A 136 -5.66 -10.16 -3.13
C VAL A 136 -6.33 -11.51 -2.89
N ARG A 137 -6.32 -12.03 -1.66
CA ARG A 137 -7.04 -13.26 -1.32
C ARG A 137 -8.55 -13.06 -1.19
N GLN A 138 -8.98 -11.81 -0.98
CA GLN A 138 -10.37 -11.42 -0.80
C GLN A 138 -10.88 -10.60 -2.00
N ALA A 139 -10.28 -10.79 -3.17
CA ALA A 139 -10.66 -10.12 -4.41
C ALA A 139 -10.72 -11.16 -5.53
#